data_AF-A0A1Q6DIP5-F1
#
_entry.id   AF-A0A1Q6DIP5-F1
#
_cell.length_a   1.000
_cell.length_b   1.000
_cell.length_c   1.000
_cell.angle_alpha   90.00
_cell.angle_beta   90.00
_cell.angle_gamma   90.00
#
_symmetry.space_group_name_H-M   'P 1'
#
loop_
_entity.id
_entity.type
_entity.pdbx_description
1 polymer ?
#
loop_
_entity_poly.entity_id
_entity_poly.type
_entity_poly.pdbx_seq_one_letter_code
_entity_poly.pdbx_strand_id
1 'polypeptide(L)'
;MFFKNSRYRKEPYTVIVKADGRQAKSVRLRRTPATQGTFLHTIQEGERLDHLGFRYYRAPQKWWHLADAAADFLSPLDLLGTAALHRVRIGLDHDDETGPPPWSALAAALSCLPGVEDFLFEEEVLLSEQSVESDGETIPVAEEIFQRSVLVTYNSLNLGVHQITAATAGSGFDPGAAESIGRTGKKIVIPPDGAA
;
A
#
# COMPACT_ATOMS: atom_id res chain seq x y z
N MET A 1 -29.05 1.15 -21.58
CA MET A 1 -29.74 1.76 -20.42
C MET A 1 -29.14 1.14 -19.17
N PHE A 2 -28.88 1.90 -18.11
CA PHE A 2 -28.26 1.36 -16.90
C PHE A 2 -29.24 0.55 -16.04
N PHE A 3 -28.73 -0.46 -15.34
CA PHE A 3 -29.51 -1.24 -14.37
C PHE A 3 -29.99 -0.39 -13.18
N LYS A 4 -31.05 -0.86 -12.50
CA LYS A 4 -31.66 -0.19 -11.33
C LYS A 4 -30.66 0.08 -10.19
N ASN A 5 -29.64 -0.76 -10.06
CA ASN A 5 -28.60 -0.69 -9.03
C ASN A 5 -27.24 -0.23 -9.57
N SER A 6 -27.22 0.35 -10.78
CA SER A 6 -25.98 0.85 -11.38
C SER A 6 -25.53 2.15 -10.72
N ARG A 7 -24.22 2.25 -10.54
CA ARG A 7 -23.49 3.47 -10.14
C ARG A 7 -23.87 4.70 -10.99
N TYR A 8 -24.20 4.50 -12.27
CA TYR A 8 -24.51 5.58 -13.22
C TYR A 8 -26.01 5.82 -13.45
N ARG A 9 -26.89 5.18 -12.67
CA ARG A 9 -28.33 5.24 -12.93
C ARG A 9 -28.90 6.66 -12.92
N LYS A 10 -28.42 7.51 -12.01
CA LYS A 10 -28.90 8.89 -11.82
C LYS A 10 -28.15 9.91 -12.68
N GLU A 11 -27.11 9.50 -13.40
CA GLU A 11 -26.29 10.42 -14.17
C GLU A 11 -27.02 10.94 -15.42
N PRO A 12 -26.92 12.24 -15.71
CA PRO A 12 -27.58 12.82 -16.88
C PRO A 12 -26.91 12.32 -18.16
N TYR A 13 -27.74 11.97 -19.13
CA TYR A 13 -27.26 11.67 -20.47
C TYR A 13 -26.97 12.96 -21.22
N THR A 14 -25.92 12.94 -22.03
CA THR A 14 -25.58 14.00 -22.97
C THR A 14 -25.54 13.43 -24.38
N VAL A 15 -25.94 14.22 -25.37
CA VAL A 15 -25.86 13.82 -26.78
C VAL A 15 -24.59 14.43 -27.35
N ILE A 16 -23.72 13.59 -27.88
CA ILE A 16 -22.50 14.01 -28.56
C ILE A 16 -22.70 13.78 -30.05
N VAL A 17 -22.40 14.79 -30.87
CA VAL A 17 -22.34 14.66 -32.32
C VAL A 17 -20.95 14.15 -32.69
N LYS A 18 -20.89 12.99 -33.31
CA LYS A 18 -19.65 12.38 -33.82
C LYS A 18 -19.19 13.11 -35.08
N ALA A 19 -17.94 12.91 -35.47
CA ALA A 19 -17.35 13.50 -36.68
C ALA A 19 -18.11 13.13 -37.98
N ASP A 20 -18.86 12.02 -37.98
CA ASP A 20 -19.72 11.57 -39.09
C ASP A 20 -21.14 12.18 -39.05
N GLY A 21 -21.40 13.15 -38.17
CA GLY A 21 -22.71 13.77 -37.99
C GLY A 21 -23.71 12.93 -37.19
N ARG A 22 -23.37 11.70 -36.79
CA ARG A 22 -24.27 10.86 -36.00
C ARG A 22 -24.34 11.33 -34.55
N GLN A 23 -25.53 11.31 -33.99
CA GLN A 23 -25.76 11.57 -32.58
C GLN A 23 -25.54 10.29 -31.76
N ALA A 24 -24.75 10.39 -30.69
CA ALA A 24 -24.53 9.30 -29.75
C ALA A 24 -24.93 9.74 -28.33
N LYS A 25 -25.74 8.91 -27.67
CA LYS A 25 -26.08 9.07 -26.26
C LYS A 25 -24.89 8.64 -25.41
N SER A 26 -24.32 9.59 -24.68
CA SER A 26 -23.18 9.38 -23.78
C SER A 26 -23.53 9.83 -22.36
N VAL A 27 -22.68 9.50 -21.42
CA VAL A 27 -22.79 9.88 -20.00
C VAL A 27 -21.50 10.60 -19.63
N ARG A 28 -21.61 11.72 -18.91
CA ARG A 28 -20.43 12.48 -18.50
C ARG A 28 -19.67 11.75 -17.40
N LEU A 29 -18.41 12.12 -17.22
CA LEU A 29 -17.61 11.64 -16.10
C LEU A 29 -18.30 12.02 -14.79
N ARG A 30 -18.66 11.01 -13.99
CA ARG A 30 -19.21 11.17 -12.64
C ARG A 30 -18.07 11.52 -11.69
N ARG A 31 -18.28 12.53 -10.84
CA ARG A 31 -17.39 12.80 -9.69
C ARG A 31 -17.70 11.83 -8.56
N THR A 32 -16.67 11.27 -7.95
CA THR A 32 -16.82 10.44 -6.74
C THR A 32 -17.36 11.32 -5.60
N PRO A 33 -18.50 10.96 -4.98
CA PRO A 33 -19.04 11.75 -3.88
C PRO A 33 -18.16 11.59 -2.65
N ALA A 34 -18.06 12.66 -1.84
CA ALA A 34 -17.45 12.57 -0.52
C ALA A 34 -18.31 11.63 0.33
N THR A 35 -17.77 10.46 0.67
CA THR A 35 -18.52 9.42 1.36
C THR A 35 -18.23 9.51 2.85
N GLN A 36 -19.26 9.70 3.66
CA GLN A 36 -19.17 9.70 5.11
C GLN A 36 -19.68 8.37 5.66
N GLY A 37 -19.01 7.85 6.69
CA GLY A 37 -19.45 6.67 7.41
C GLY A 37 -18.67 6.49 8.70
N THR A 38 -19.31 5.90 9.70
CA THR A 38 -18.73 5.62 11.02
C THR A 38 -18.23 4.19 11.15
N PHE A 39 -18.68 3.28 10.28
CA PHE A 39 -18.30 1.88 10.33
C PHE A 39 -17.09 1.62 9.42
N LEU A 40 -16.03 1.06 10.01
CA LEU A 40 -14.81 0.69 9.30
C LEU A 40 -14.73 -0.83 9.18
N HIS A 41 -14.47 -1.32 7.96
CA HIS A 41 -14.12 -2.71 7.71
C HIS A 41 -12.64 -2.81 7.43
N THR A 42 -11.98 -3.80 8.03
CA THR A 42 -10.58 -4.09 7.76
C THR A 42 -10.51 -5.19 6.71
N ILE A 43 -9.94 -4.88 5.54
CA ILE A 43 -9.85 -5.86 4.46
C ILE A 43 -8.92 -7.00 4.87
N GLN A 44 -9.41 -8.22 4.72
CA GLN A 44 -8.68 -9.46 4.98
C GLN A 44 -8.19 -10.11 3.68
N GLU A 45 -7.17 -10.95 3.80
CA GLU A 45 -6.64 -11.69 2.66
C GLU A 45 -7.72 -12.60 2.04
N GLY A 46 -7.80 -12.61 0.71
CA GLY A 46 -8.76 -13.42 -0.05
C GLY A 46 -10.19 -12.88 -0.07
N GLU A 47 -10.46 -11.74 0.58
CA GLU A 47 -11.75 -11.07 0.42
C GLU A 47 -11.93 -10.57 -1.01
N ARG A 48 -13.18 -10.61 -1.48
CA ARG A 48 -13.57 -10.08 -2.79
C ARG A 48 -14.60 -8.98 -2.62
N LEU A 49 -14.51 -7.94 -3.44
CA LEU A 49 -15.40 -6.77 -3.35
C LEU A 49 -16.89 -7.13 -3.56
N ASP A 50 -17.19 -8.10 -4.42
CA ASP A 50 -18.55 -8.62 -4.63
C ASP A 50 -19.09 -9.33 -3.38
N HIS A 51 -18.26 -10.13 -2.70
CA HIS A 51 -18.61 -10.76 -1.44
C HIS A 51 -18.84 -9.72 -0.33
N LEU A 52 -18.00 -8.69 -0.25
CA LEU A 52 -18.19 -7.58 0.68
C LEU A 52 -19.48 -6.81 0.37
N GLY A 53 -19.76 -6.55 -0.91
CA GLY A 53 -21.02 -5.94 -1.36
C GLY A 53 -22.24 -6.77 -0.95
N PHE A 54 -22.18 -8.10 -1.06
CA PHE A 54 -23.23 -8.97 -0.56
C PHE A 54 -23.32 -8.97 0.97
N ARG A 55 -22.19 -8.98 1.68
CA ARG A 55 -22.12 -8.98 3.15
C ARG A 55 -22.80 -7.75 3.74
N TYR A 56 -22.50 -6.56 3.22
CA TYR A 56 -22.99 -5.29 3.78
C TYR A 56 -24.32 -4.82 3.17
N TYR A 57 -24.54 -5.05 1.87
CA TYR A 57 -25.70 -4.49 1.15
C TYR A 57 -26.69 -5.55 0.65
N ARG A 58 -26.42 -6.84 0.93
CA ARG A 58 -27.20 -7.97 0.38
C ARG A 58 -27.29 -7.96 -1.15
N ALA A 59 -26.30 -7.33 -1.80
CA ALA A 59 -26.28 -7.08 -3.23
C ALA A 59 -24.83 -7.07 -3.73
N PRO A 60 -24.34 -8.12 -4.41
CA PRO A 60 -22.94 -8.20 -4.84
C PRO A 60 -22.57 -7.08 -5.82
N GLN A 61 -23.50 -6.66 -6.67
CA GLN A 61 -23.32 -5.54 -7.60
C GLN A 61 -23.14 -4.16 -6.95
N LYS A 62 -23.36 -4.02 -5.64
CA LYS A 62 -23.19 -2.76 -4.89
C LYS A 62 -21.75 -2.57 -4.36
N TRP A 63 -20.81 -3.42 -4.77
CA TRP A 63 -19.41 -3.30 -4.40
C TRP A 63 -18.78 -1.92 -4.73
N TRP A 64 -19.31 -1.22 -5.73
CA TRP A 64 -18.85 0.12 -6.10
C TRP A 64 -19.09 1.17 -5.02
N HIS A 65 -20.00 0.95 -4.06
CA HIS A 65 -20.14 1.83 -2.89
C HIS A 65 -18.89 1.79 -2.01
N LEU A 66 -18.26 0.61 -1.89
CA LEU A 66 -17.02 0.44 -1.13
C LEU A 66 -15.86 1.13 -1.84
N ALA A 67 -15.80 1.01 -3.16
CA ALA A 67 -14.79 1.68 -3.97
C ALA A 67 -14.94 3.21 -3.97
N ASP A 68 -16.18 3.73 -4.06
CA ASP A 68 -16.45 5.18 -3.95
C ASP A 68 -16.06 5.73 -2.58
N ALA A 69 -16.19 4.93 -1.52
CA ALA A 69 -15.85 5.32 -0.16
C ALA A 69 -14.34 5.36 0.10
N ALA A 70 -13.55 4.64 -0.69
CA ALA A 70 -12.13 4.50 -0.53
C ALA A 70 -11.36 5.46 -1.47
N ALA A 71 -11.57 6.76 -1.26
CA ALA A 71 -11.04 7.82 -2.13
C ALA A 71 -9.50 7.89 -2.18
N ASP A 72 -8.82 7.37 -1.15
CA ASP A 72 -7.35 7.31 -1.09
C ASP A 72 -6.74 6.30 -2.07
N PHE A 73 -7.58 5.48 -2.72
CA PHE A 73 -7.16 4.42 -3.63
C PHE A 73 -7.47 4.77 -5.07
N LEU A 74 -6.52 4.49 -5.97
CA LEU A 74 -6.66 4.77 -7.39
C LEU A 74 -7.57 3.74 -8.08
N SER A 75 -7.49 2.48 -7.65
CA SER A 75 -8.25 1.36 -8.22
C SER A 75 -8.92 0.51 -7.13
N PRO A 76 -10.12 -0.04 -7.39
CA PRO A 76 -10.71 -1.05 -6.51
C PRO A 76 -9.84 -2.29 -6.32
N LEU A 77 -8.92 -2.59 -7.24
CA LEU A 77 -7.98 -3.70 -7.10
C LEU A 77 -6.89 -3.43 -6.06
N ASP A 78 -6.58 -2.15 -5.81
CA ASP A 78 -5.63 -1.72 -4.77
C ASP A 78 -6.18 -2.01 -3.37
N LEU A 79 -7.51 -2.07 -3.24
CA LEU A 79 -8.19 -2.49 -2.02
C LEU A 79 -7.99 -3.98 -1.72
N LEU A 80 -7.95 -4.81 -2.77
CA LEU A 80 -7.88 -6.26 -2.64
C LEU A 80 -6.44 -6.80 -2.59
N GLY A 81 -5.44 -5.92 -2.67
CA GLY A 81 -4.03 -6.33 -2.74
C GLY A 81 -3.67 -7.07 -4.04
N THR A 82 -4.53 -7.02 -5.05
CA THR A 82 -4.32 -7.59 -6.40
C THR A 82 -3.67 -6.62 -7.37
N ALA A 83 -3.31 -5.42 -6.92
CA ALA A 83 -2.53 -4.48 -7.70
C ALA A 83 -1.15 -5.05 -7.99
N ALA A 84 -0.60 -4.73 -9.16
CA ALA A 84 0.78 -5.10 -9.51
C ALA A 84 1.81 -4.37 -8.64
N LEU A 85 1.46 -3.21 -8.07
CA LEU A 85 2.32 -2.47 -7.17
C LEU A 85 2.18 -2.97 -5.74
N HIS A 86 3.29 -3.43 -5.17
CA HIS A 86 3.39 -3.86 -3.79
C HIS A 86 4.42 -3.01 -3.04
N ARG A 87 4.26 -2.93 -1.72
CA ARG A 87 5.24 -2.30 -0.83
C ARG A 87 5.69 -3.28 0.24
N VAL A 88 7.00 -3.37 0.45
CA VAL A 88 7.62 -4.22 1.47
C VAL A 88 8.52 -3.40 2.38
N ARG A 89 8.58 -3.76 3.66
CA ARG A 89 9.57 -3.28 4.62
C ARG A 89 10.61 -4.39 4.80
N ILE A 90 11.88 -4.03 4.75
CA ILE A 90 12.99 -4.93 5.04
C ILE A 90 13.80 -4.28 6.16
N GLY A 91 13.92 -4.97 7.30
CA GLY A 91 14.84 -4.56 8.37
C GLY A 91 16.27 -4.66 7.87
N LEU A 92 17.12 -3.73 8.29
CA LEU A 92 18.51 -3.64 7.84
C LEU A 92 19.43 -3.69 9.05
N ASP A 93 20.27 -4.70 9.11
CA ASP A 93 21.38 -4.76 10.05
C ASP A 93 22.67 -4.36 9.32
N HIS A 94 23.54 -3.62 10.00
CA HIS A 94 24.85 -3.21 9.50
C HIS A 94 25.81 -3.12 10.67
N ASP A 95 27.03 -3.63 10.47
CA ASP A 95 28.09 -3.52 11.46
C ASP A 95 28.75 -2.15 11.35
N ASP A 96 28.36 -1.24 12.24
CA ASP A 96 28.86 0.14 12.28
C ASP A 96 30.38 0.21 12.55
N GLU A 97 31.02 -0.85 13.07
CA GLU A 97 32.48 -0.91 13.22
C GLU A 97 33.20 -0.98 11.86
N THR A 98 32.54 -1.53 10.83
CA THR A 98 33.09 -1.63 9.47
C THR A 98 33.04 -0.31 8.69
N GLY A 99 32.33 0.69 9.22
CA GLY A 99 32.16 2.01 8.62
C GLY A 99 30.69 2.45 8.58
N PRO A 100 30.40 3.64 7.99
CA PRO A 100 29.04 4.15 7.92
C PRO A 100 28.14 3.24 7.07
N PRO A 101 26.83 3.20 7.35
CA PRO A 101 25.91 2.33 6.62
C PRO A 101 25.92 2.67 5.12
N PRO A 102 25.95 1.66 4.23
CA PRO A 102 26.13 1.88 2.79
C PRO A 102 24.85 2.31 2.07
N TRP A 103 24.17 3.34 2.59
CA TRP A 103 22.89 3.87 2.08
C TRP A 103 22.93 4.23 0.59
N SER A 104 24.02 4.85 0.14
CA SER A 104 24.19 5.24 -1.26
C SER A 104 24.34 4.02 -2.18
N ALA A 105 25.02 2.97 -1.72
CA ALA A 105 25.14 1.72 -2.46
C ALA A 105 23.79 1.00 -2.55
N LEU A 106 23.03 0.98 -1.46
CA LEU A 106 21.67 0.44 -1.45
C LEU A 106 20.74 1.21 -2.39
N ALA A 107 20.76 2.55 -2.33
CA ALA A 107 19.96 3.40 -3.20
C ALA A 107 20.30 3.17 -4.69
N ALA A 108 21.60 3.05 -5.02
CA ALA A 108 22.04 2.75 -6.37
C ALA A 108 21.59 1.36 -6.82
N ALA A 109 21.75 0.34 -5.97
CA ALA A 109 21.34 -1.03 -6.27
C ALA A 109 19.83 -1.13 -6.53
N LEU A 110 19.00 -0.53 -5.67
CA LEU A 110 17.54 -0.51 -5.84
C LEU A 110 17.12 0.27 -7.08
N SER A 111 17.75 1.41 -7.37
CA SER A 111 17.44 2.23 -8.55
C SER A 111 17.78 1.52 -9.86
N CYS A 112 18.72 0.56 -9.85
CA CYS A 112 19.06 -0.25 -11.02
C CYS A 112 18.15 -1.45 -11.24
N LEU A 113 17.28 -1.81 -10.29
CA LEU A 113 16.37 -2.95 -10.44
C LEU A 113 15.13 -2.55 -11.27
N PRO A 114 14.91 -3.18 -12.45
CA PRO A 114 13.72 -2.91 -13.24
C PRO A 114 12.48 -3.38 -12.49
N GLY A 115 11.58 -2.44 -12.20
CA GLY A 115 10.35 -2.68 -11.44
C GLY A 115 10.37 -2.14 -10.02
N VAL A 116 11.46 -1.56 -9.53
CA VAL A 116 11.39 -0.66 -8.37
C VAL A 116 10.81 0.68 -8.83
N GLU A 117 9.74 1.12 -8.18
CA GLU A 117 9.08 2.39 -8.50
C GLU A 117 9.50 3.51 -7.54
N ASP A 118 9.69 3.17 -6.26
CA ASP A 118 10.06 4.11 -5.21
C ASP A 118 10.67 3.37 -4.00
N PHE A 119 11.48 4.05 -3.21
CA PHE A 119 11.99 3.52 -1.95
C PHE A 119 12.22 4.63 -0.91
N LEU A 120 12.10 4.26 0.37
CA LEU A 120 12.30 5.16 1.49
C LEU A 120 13.11 4.47 2.59
N PHE A 121 14.10 5.17 3.14
CA PHE A 121 14.88 4.70 4.27
C PHE A 121 14.28 5.23 5.57
N GLU A 122 14.16 4.35 6.55
CA GLU A 122 13.81 4.69 7.93
C GLU A 122 14.99 4.30 8.82
N GLU A 123 15.44 5.23 9.64
CA GLU A 123 16.44 4.99 10.69
C GLU A 123 15.92 5.64 11.97
N GLU A 124 15.80 4.83 13.01
CA GLU A 124 15.40 5.25 14.35
C GLU A 124 16.51 4.91 15.34
N VAL A 125 16.90 5.87 16.16
CA VAL A 125 17.94 5.70 17.19
C VAL A 125 17.26 5.60 18.54
N LEU A 126 17.39 4.44 19.17
CA LEU A 126 16.85 4.17 20.50
C LEU A 126 17.99 4.16 21.52
N LEU A 127 17.77 4.74 22.70
CA LEU A 127 18.70 4.63 23.81
C LEU A 127 18.30 3.43 24.67
N SER A 128 19.21 2.49 24.86
CA SER A 128 19.06 1.34 25.76
C SER A 128 20.05 1.45 26.90
N GLU A 129 19.59 1.25 28.14
CA GLU A 129 20.48 1.18 29.29
C GLU A 129 21.02 -0.25 29.41
N GLN A 130 22.27 -0.45 29.02
CA GLN A 130 22.96 -1.73 29.22
C GLN A 130 23.85 -1.63 30.47
N SER A 131 23.71 -2.62 31.35
CA SER A 131 24.53 -2.72 32.55
C SER A 131 25.83 -3.45 32.22
N VAL A 132 26.93 -2.71 32.17
CA VAL A 132 28.26 -3.30 31.94
C VAL A 132 28.95 -3.47 33.30
N GLU A 133 29.40 -4.69 33.60
CA GLU A 133 30.28 -4.92 34.75
C GLU A 133 31.72 -4.52 34.38
N SER A 134 32.24 -3.50 35.06
CA SER A 134 33.64 -3.10 34.96
C SER A 134 34.23 -3.01 36.36
N ASP A 135 35.30 -3.75 36.61
CA ASP A 135 36.01 -3.80 37.90
C ASP A 135 35.12 -4.18 39.12
N GLY A 136 34.10 -5.01 38.90
CA GLY A 136 33.18 -5.48 39.95
C GLY A 136 32.05 -4.52 40.30
N GLU A 137 31.90 -3.42 39.56
CA GLU A 137 30.79 -2.47 39.70
C GLU A 137 29.92 -2.47 38.43
N THR A 138 28.59 -2.49 38.62
CA THR A 138 27.63 -2.45 37.51
C THR A 138 27.38 -0.99 37.13
N ILE A 139 27.88 -0.58 35.96
CA ILE A 139 27.71 0.78 35.45
C ILE A 139 26.60 0.77 34.39
N PRO A 140 25.53 1.59 34.54
CA PRO A 140 24.57 1.78 33.47
C PRO A 140 25.22 2.60 32.36
N VAL A 141 25.43 1.96 31.21
CA VAL A 141 25.91 2.60 29.98
C VAL A 141 24.72 2.76 29.05
N ALA A 142 24.49 3.99 28.58
CA ALA A 142 23.53 4.23 27.52
C ALA A 142 24.14 3.78 26.19
N GLU A 143 23.56 2.76 25.59
CA GLU A 143 23.90 2.23 24.28
C GLU A 143 22.88 2.73 23.26
N GLU A 144 23.35 3.20 22.11
CA GLU A 144 22.50 3.57 20.99
C GLU A 144 22.18 2.31 20.16
N ILE A 145 20.91 1.94 20.08
CA ILE A 145 20.41 0.88 19.23
C ILE A 145 19.82 1.53 17.97
N PHE A 146 20.42 1.25 16.82
CA PHE A 146 19.93 1.70 15.52
C PHE A 146 18.93 0.69 14.96
N GLN A 147 17.68 1.10 14.77
CA GLN A 147 16.69 0.35 14.01
C GLN A 147 16.60 0.94 12.61
N ARG A 148 17.07 0.18 11.62
CA ARG A 148 17.11 0.60 10.22
C ARG A 148 16.16 -0.24 9.39
N SER A 149 15.45 0.38 8.46
CA SER A 149 14.65 -0.34 7.48
C SER A 149 14.57 0.38 6.14
N VAL A 150 14.33 -0.38 5.08
CA VAL A 150 13.99 0.16 3.77
C VAL A 150 12.57 -0.26 3.39
N LEU A 151 11.78 0.71 2.95
CA LEU A 151 10.48 0.49 2.36
C LEU A 151 10.62 0.56 0.85
N VAL A 152 10.35 -0.52 0.15
CA VAL A 152 10.45 -0.58 -1.31
C VAL A 152 9.08 -0.77 -1.92
N THR A 153 8.69 0.14 -2.81
CA THR A 153 7.52 -0.01 -3.68
C THR A 153 7.98 -0.57 -5.01
N TYR A 154 7.41 -1.69 -5.43
CA TYR A 154 7.83 -2.40 -6.63
C TYR A 154 6.65 -3.03 -7.39
N ASN A 155 6.85 -3.27 -8.68
CA ASN A 155 5.94 -3.97 -9.56
C ASN A 155 6.20 -5.48 -9.53
N SER A 156 5.29 -6.25 -8.94
CA SER A 156 5.41 -7.71 -8.79
C SER A 156 5.37 -8.50 -10.09
N LEU A 157 4.94 -7.88 -11.20
CA LEU A 157 5.00 -8.51 -12.52
C LEU A 157 6.42 -8.59 -13.07
N ASN A 158 7.30 -7.70 -12.62
CA ASN A 158 8.67 -7.56 -13.14
C ASN A 158 9.74 -7.95 -12.12
N LEU A 159 9.43 -7.83 -10.82
CA LEU A 159 10.40 -7.96 -9.74
C LEU A 159 9.82 -8.75 -8.57
N GLY A 160 10.57 -9.73 -8.08
CA GLY A 160 10.22 -10.50 -6.87
C GLY A 160 10.92 -9.96 -5.62
N VAL A 161 10.31 -10.18 -4.45
CA VAL A 161 10.89 -9.78 -3.14
C VAL A 161 12.30 -10.33 -2.94
N HIS A 162 12.56 -11.58 -3.35
CA HIS A 162 13.88 -12.20 -3.24
C HIS A 162 14.99 -11.42 -3.99
N GLN A 163 14.66 -10.77 -5.11
CA GLN A 163 15.62 -9.97 -5.87
C GLN A 163 15.92 -8.65 -5.17
N ILE A 164 14.90 -8.06 -4.53
CA ILE A 164 15.06 -6.86 -3.68
C ILE A 164 15.96 -7.19 -2.50
N THR A 165 15.65 -8.27 -1.75
CA THR A 165 16.47 -8.74 -0.63
C THR A 165 17.90 -9.05 -1.05
N ALA A 166 18.10 -9.69 -2.20
CA ALA A 166 19.43 -9.98 -2.73
C ALA A 166 20.22 -8.70 -3.09
N ALA A 167 19.56 -7.70 -3.69
CA ALA A 167 20.19 -6.41 -3.97
C ALA A 167 20.53 -5.66 -2.67
N THR A 168 19.67 -5.75 -1.65
CA THR A 168 19.94 -5.21 -0.32
C THR A 168 21.17 -5.87 0.30
N ALA A 169 21.23 -7.21 0.33
CA ALA A 169 22.41 -7.93 0.80
C ALA A 169 23.68 -7.55 0.03
N GLY A 170 23.59 -7.46 -1.30
CA GLY A 170 24.71 -7.09 -2.17
C GLY A 170 25.22 -5.65 -1.98
N SER A 171 24.44 -4.79 -1.31
CA SER A 171 24.84 -3.42 -0.98
C SER A 171 25.64 -3.29 0.33
N GLY A 172 25.78 -4.37 1.09
CA GLY A 172 26.53 -4.41 2.35
C GLY A 172 25.68 -4.34 3.62
N PHE A 173 24.36 -4.42 3.50
CA PHE A 173 23.46 -4.64 4.64
C PHE A 173 23.21 -6.15 4.85
N ASP A 174 22.90 -6.56 6.08
CA ASP A 174 22.28 -7.85 6.35
C ASP A 174 20.75 -7.68 6.42
N PRO A 175 19.98 -8.09 5.39
CA PRO A 175 18.55 -7.85 5.35
C PRO A 175 17.77 -8.86 6.20
N GLY A 176 16.92 -8.33 7.08
CA GLY A 176 15.90 -9.11 7.78
C GLY A 176 14.79 -9.63 6.85
N ALA A 177 13.82 -10.34 7.45
CA ALA A 177 12.67 -10.85 6.71
C ALA A 177 11.82 -9.71 6.12
N ALA A 178 11.48 -9.83 4.83
CA ALA A 178 10.65 -8.85 4.16
C ALA A 178 9.18 -8.96 4.62
N GLU A 179 8.63 -7.87 5.15
CA GLU A 179 7.24 -7.76 5.56
C GLU A 179 6.43 -6.99 4.51
N SER A 180 5.27 -7.49 4.10
CA SER A 180 4.40 -6.77 3.18
C SER A 180 3.58 -5.71 3.92
N ILE A 181 3.77 -4.44 3.56
CA ILE A 181 3.06 -3.29 4.17
C ILE A 181 1.63 -3.14 3.59
N GLY A 182 1.24 -3.98 2.62
CA GLY A 182 0.11 -3.71 1.73
C GLY A 182 -1.06 -4.68 1.74
N ARG A 183 -0.98 -5.85 2.41
CA ARG A 183 -1.90 -6.96 2.13
C ARG A 183 -3.11 -7.10 3.06
N THR A 184 -3.07 -6.56 4.27
CA THR A 184 -4.08 -6.82 5.31
C THR A 184 -4.06 -5.69 6.32
N GLY A 185 -5.21 -5.25 6.81
CA GLY A 185 -5.27 -4.19 7.84
C GLY A 185 -5.79 -2.83 7.36
N LYS A 186 -5.94 -2.62 6.05
CA LYS A 186 -6.49 -1.37 5.52
C LYS A 186 -7.97 -1.24 5.89
N LYS A 187 -8.32 -0.13 6.52
CA LYS A 187 -9.68 0.18 6.94
C LYS A 187 -10.39 0.95 5.83
N ILE A 188 -11.48 0.38 5.31
CA ILE A 188 -12.40 1.08 4.41
C ILE A 188 -13.66 1.48 5.16
N VAL A 189 -14.19 2.65 4.82
CA VAL A 189 -15.50 3.08 5.29
C VAL A 189 -16.57 2.24 4.60
N ILE A 190 -17.51 1.70 5.37
CA ILE A 190 -18.72 1.07 4.84
C ILE A 190 -19.84 2.12 4.86
N PRO A 191 -20.16 2.76 3.71
CA PRO A 191 -21.25 3.72 3.67
C PRO A 191 -22.61 3.05 3.90
N PRO A 192 -23.59 3.78 4.45
CA PRO A 192 -24.94 3.27 4.59
C PRO A 192 -25.60 3.06 3.22
N ASP A 193 -26.48 2.06 3.14
CA ASP A 193 -27.21 1.74 1.91
C ASP A 193 -28.19 2.87 1.57
N GLY A 194 -27.83 3.70 0.58
CA GLY A 194 -28.61 4.88 0.18
C GLY A 194 -27.83 6.20 0.14
N ALA A 195 -26.56 6.22 0.54
CA ALA A 195 -25.72 7.45 0.56
C ALA A 195 -25.32 8.03 -0.82
N ALA A 196 -25.93 7.58 -1.93
CA ALA A 196 -25.62 8.05 -3.29
C ALA A 196 -26.87 8.25 -4.15
#